data_AF-A0A7V8XLT9-F1
#
_entry.id   AF-A0A7V8XLT9-F1
#
_cell.length_a   1.000
_cell.length_b   1.000
_cell.length_c   1.000
_cell.angle_alpha   90.00
_cell.angle_beta   90.00
_cell.angle_gamma   90.00
#
_symmetry.space_group_name_H-M   'P 1'
#
loop_
_entity.id
_entity.type
_entity.pdbx_description
1 polymer ?
#
loop_
_entity_poly.entity_id
_entity_poly.type
_entity_poly.pdbx_seq_one_letter_code
_entity_poly.pdbx_strand_id
1 'polypeptide(L)'
;MSGSSRCRRRSSGSEARARARDDDRRVADDWDRYETLHWLAGEEWLHKHPDDPDAAEIRARIERHRERYLRWGRDLLGWTIVAGRKR
;
A
#
# COMPACT_ATOMS: atom_id res chain seq x y z
N MET A 1 -27.15 -12.97 44.30
CA MET A 1 -26.49 -14.20 43.80
C MET A 1 -27.01 -14.40 42.37
N SER A 2 -26.27 -14.44 41.27
CA SER A 2 -24.84 -14.60 41.03
C SER A 2 -24.49 -13.84 39.75
N GLY A 3 -23.32 -13.19 39.72
CA GLY A 3 -22.85 -12.40 38.59
C GLY A 3 -22.39 -13.27 37.42
N SER A 4 -22.81 -12.91 36.21
CA SER A 4 -22.32 -13.53 34.97
C SER A 4 -21.16 -12.72 34.42
N SER A 5 -19.97 -12.93 34.99
CA SER A 5 -18.71 -12.44 34.47
C SER A 5 -18.28 -13.30 33.28
N ARG A 6 -18.72 -12.91 32.08
CA ARG A 6 -18.26 -13.55 30.83
C ARG A 6 -16.84 -13.04 30.53
N CYS A 7 -15.85 -13.76 31.07
CA CYS A 7 -14.42 -13.53 30.86
C CYS A 7 -14.10 -13.54 29.36
N ARG A 8 -13.38 -12.50 28.90
CA ARG A 8 -12.92 -12.35 27.51
C ARG A 8 -12.17 -13.61 27.07
N ARG A 9 -12.64 -14.18 25.96
CA ARG A 9 -11.94 -15.22 25.21
C ARG A 9 -10.56 -14.66 24.82
N ARG A 10 -9.49 -15.11 25.49
CA ARG A 10 -8.12 -14.86 25.03
C ARG A 10 -8.00 -15.55 23.68
N SER A 11 -7.89 -14.76 22.62
CA SER A 11 -7.47 -15.27 21.33
C SER A 11 -6.15 -16.00 21.52
N SER A 12 -6.05 -17.21 20.98
CA SER A 12 -4.84 -18.01 21.08
C SER A 12 -3.68 -17.26 20.39
N GLY A 13 -2.44 -17.46 20.83
CA GLY A 13 -1.28 -16.82 20.20
C GLY A 13 -1.16 -17.10 18.69
N SER A 14 -1.81 -18.16 18.19
CA SER A 14 -1.89 -18.49 16.78
C SER A 14 -2.81 -17.55 15.97
N GLU A 15 -3.94 -17.12 16.55
CA GLU A 15 -4.88 -16.17 15.93
C GLU A 15 -4.31 -14.75 15.88
N ALA A 16 -3.56 -14.36 16.92
CA ALA A 16 -2.87 -13.07 16.94
C ALA A 16 -1.77 -12.99 15.86
N ARG A 17 -1.02 -14.07 15.62
CA ARG A 17 -0.05 -14.16 14.51
C ARG A 17 -0.73 -14.17 13.14
N ALA A 18 -1.88 -14.81 13.00
CA ALA A 18 -2.63 -14.83 11.75
C ALA A 18 -3.11 -13.42 11.36
N ARG A 19 -3.66 -12.66 12.32
CA ARG A 19 -4.08 -11.25 12.09
C ARG A 19 -2.92 -10.34 11.70
N ALA A 20 -1.78 -10.45 12.37
CA ALA A 20 -0.62 -9.62 12.04
C ALA A 20 -0.12 -9.87 10.60
N ARG A 21 -0.19 -11.10 10.10
CA ARG A 21 0.15 -11.44 8.71
C ARG A 21 -0.85 -10.90 7.70
N ASP A 22 -2.14 -10.92 8.02
CA ASP A 22 -3.19 -10.38 7.15
C ASP A 22 -3.13 -8.84 7.07
N ASP A 23 -2.80 -8.17 8.17
CA ASP A 23 -2.63 -6.71 8.16
C ASP A 23 -1.38 -6.27 7.37
N ASP A 24 -0.26 -7.01 7.45
CA ASP A 24 0.93 -6.76 6.62
C ASP A 24 0.60 -6.86 5.12
N ARG A 25 -0.20 -7.86 4.72
CA ARG A 25 -0.68 -7.98 3.34
C ARG A 25 -1.54 -6.81 2.91
N ARG A 26 -2.46 -6.35 3.78
CA ARG A 26 -3.33 -5.22 3.46
C ARG A 26 -2.56 -3.94 3.22
N VAL A 27 -1.49 -3.71 3.98
CA VAL A 27 -0.62 -2.54 3.80
C VAL A 27 0.14 -2.63 2.48
N ALA A 28 0.67 -3.81 2.15
CA ALA A 28 1.32 -4.05 0.86
C ALA A 28 0.34 -3.87 -0.32
N ASP A 29 -0.86 -4.42 -0.22
CA ASP A 29 -1.91 -4.30 -1.26
C ASP A 29 -2.36 -2.84 -1.47
N ASP A 30 -2.40 -2.04 -0.40
CA ASP A 30 -2.76 -0.62 -0.48
C ASP A 30 -1.67 0.21 -1.18
N TRP A 31 -0.40 -0.08 -0.88
CA TRP A 31 0.72 0.59 -1.54
C TRP A 31 0.88 0.15 -3.01
N ASP A 32 0.69 -1.15 -3.31
CA ASP A 32 0.65 -1.68 -4.68
C ASP A 32 -0.46 -0.97 -5.50
N ARG A 33 -1.63 -0.74 -4.89
CA ARG A 33 -2.74 -0.02 -5.51
C ARG A 33 -2.40 1.45 -5.81
N TYR A 34 -1.76 2.13 -4.86
CA TYR A 34 -1.34 3.52 -5.06
C TYR A 34 -0.34 3.66 -6.22
N GLU A 35 0.67 2.80 -6.27
CA GLU A 35 1.73 2.81 -7.29
C GLU A 35 1.21 2.44 -8.68
N THR A 36 0.35 1.41 -8.77
CA THR A 36 -0.25 1.01 -10.05
C THR A 36 -1.15 2.09 -10.64
N LEU A 37 -1.88 2.85 -9.82
CA LEU A 37 -2.66 4.00 -10.29
C LEU A 37 -1.77 5.15 -10.80
N HIS A 38 -0.60 5.35 -10.21
CA HIS A 38 0.36 6.35 -10.71
C HIS A 38 0.88 6.00 -12.10
N TRP A 39 1.21 4.73 -12.35
CA TRP A 39 1.63 4.30 -13.68
C TRP A 39 0.49 4.38 -14.69
N LEU A 40 -0.72 3.94 -14.30
CA LEU A 40 -1.89 4.00 -15.17
C LEU A 40 -2.18 5.44 -15.63
N ALA A 41 -2.14 6.41 -14.71
CA ALA A 41 -2.33 7.81 -15.06
C ALA A 41 -1.28 8.32 -16.05
N GLY A 42 -0.02 7.90 -15.89
CA GLY A 42 1.06 8.24 -16.80
C GLY A 42 0.89 7.61 -18.19
N GLU A 43 0.53 6.34 -18.26
CA GLU A 43 0.23 5.63 -19.51
C GLU A 43 -0.98 6.24 -20.24
N GLU A 44 -2.05 6.59 -19.51
CA GLU A 44 -3.21 7.27 -20.09
C GLU A 44 -2.85 8.65 -20.65
N TRP A 45 -1.96 9.38 -19.98
CA TRP A 45 -1.48 10.66 -20.48
C TRP A 45 -0.64 10.47 -21.76
N LEU A 46 0.29 9.51 -21.77
CA LEU A 46 1.10 9.19 -22.96
C LEU A 46 0.25 8.73 -24.14
N HIS A 47 -0.84 8.01 -23.88
CA HIS A 47 -1.77 7.60 -24.91
C HIS A 47 -2.51 8.79 -25.55
N LYS A 48 -2.83 9.82 -24.77
CA LYS A 48 -3.50 11.05 -25.25
C LYS A 48 -2.53 12.04 -25.90
N HIS A 49 -1.24 11.96 -25.59
CA HIS A 49 -0.20 12.89 -26.01
C HIS A 49 1.00 12.18 -26.68
N PRO A 50 0.79 11.45 -27.80
CA PRO A 50 1.86 10.65 -28.43
C PRO A 50 2.95 11.48 -29.11
N ASP A 51 2.60 12.66 -29.63
CA ASP A 51 3.50 13.55 -30.37
C ASP A 51 4.14 14.63 -29.48
N ASP A 52 3.89 14.57 -28.17
CA ASP A 52 4.47 15.51 -27.23
C ASP A 52 5.99 15.27 -27.13
N PRO A 53 6.83 16.32 -27.23
CA PRO A 53 8.28 16.17 -27.17
C PRO A 53 8.76 15.51 -25.87
N ASP A 54 8.02 15.65 -24.77
CA ASP A 54 8.37 15.11 -23.47
C ASP A 54 7.86 13.67 -23.26
N ALA A 55 7.07 13.12 -24.19
CA ALA A 55 6.47 11.79 -24.06
C ALA A 55 7.52 10.67 -23.85
N ALA A 56 8.66 10.77 -24.53
CA ALA A 56 9.75 9.82 -24.37
C ALA A 56 10.37 9.89 -22.97
N GLU A 57 10.55 11.10 -22.42
CA GLU A 57 11.09 11.29 -21.07
C GLU A 57 10.12 10.78 -20.01
N ILE A 58 8.84 11.12 -20.15
CA ILE A 58 7.77 10.73 -19.24
C ILE A 58 7.65 9.21 -19.18
N ARG A 59 7.66 8.52 -20.34
CA ARG A 59 7.69 7.05 -20.41
C ARG A 59 8.89 6.48 -19.68
N ALA A 60 10.08 7.02 -19.94
CA ALA A 60 11.30 6.54 -19.30
C ALA A 60 11.27 6.76 -17.77
N ARG A 61 10.64 7.84 -17.30
CA ARG A 61 10.47 8.11 -15.86
C ARG A 61 9.50 7.12 -15.20
N ILE A 62 8.38 6.80 -15.85
CA ILE A 62 7.39 5.83 -15.34
C ILE A 62 8.03 4.45 -15.25
N GLU A 63 8.74 4.01 -16.29
CA GLU A 63 9.38 2.69 -16.29
C GLU A 63 10.45 2.58 -15.18
N ARG A 64 11.31 3.60 -15.03
CA ARG A 64 12.28 3.64 -13.93
C ARG A 64 11.62 3.61 -12.56
N HIS A 65 10.47 4.28 -12.39
CA HIS A 65 9.72 4.26 -11.14
C HIS A 65 9.22 2.85 -10.84
N ARG A 66 8.61 2.22 -11.84
CA ARG A 66 8.06 0.88 -11.77
C ARG A 66 9.12 -0.15 -11.42
N GLU A 67 10.25 -0.13 -12.11
CA GLU A 67 11.38 -1.04 -11.83
C GLU A 67 11.89 -0.87 -10.40
N ARG A 68 12.08 0.38 -9.95
CA ARG A 68 12.57 0.66 -8.60
C ARG A 68 11.58 0.17 -7.54
N TYR A 69 10.29 0.38 -7.77
CA TYR A 69 9.24 -0.07 -6.87
C TYR A 69 9.20 -1.60 -6.77
N LEU A 70 9.16 -2.30 -7.91
CA LEU A 70 9.09 -3.77 -7.92
C LEU A 70 10.37 -4.43 -7.40
N ARG A 71 11.53 -3.78 -7.56
CA ARG A 71 12.81 -4.32 -7.12
C ARG A 71 13.08 -4.08 -5.64
N TRP A 72 12.69 -2.92 -5.11
CA TRP A 72 13.07 -2.51 -3.75
C TRP A 72 11.91 -1.93 -2.97
N GLY A 73 11.04 -1.14 -3.61
CA GLY A 73 9.99 -0.41 -2.92
C GLY A 73 8.93 -1.30 -2.27
N ARG A 74 8.52 -2.37 -2.94
CA ARG A 74 7.44 -3.25 -2.46
C ARG A 74 7.73 -3.92 -1.13
N ASP A 75 8.99 -4.30 -0.90
CA ASP A 75 9.40 -5.02 0.31
C ASP A 75 9.92 -4.10 1.42
N LEU A 76 10.29 -2.84 1.08
CA LEU A 76 10.98 -1.93 1.99
C LEU A 76 10.17 -0.69 2.37
N LEU A 77 9.11 -0.35 1.64
CA LEU A 77 8.30 0.85 1.88
C LEU A 77 6.91 0.47 2.36
N GLY A 78 6.51 1.08 3.49
CA GLY A 78 5.16 1.06 4.02
C GLY A 78 4.84 2.40 4.67
N TRP A 79 3.57 2.63 4.99
CA TRP A 79 3.12 3.89 5.56
C TRP A 79 2.19 3.67 6.75
N THR A 80 2.13 4.66 7.65
CA THR A 80 1.21 4.66 8.79
C THR A 80 0.60 6.04 8.97
N ILE A 81 -0.70 6.10 9.25
CA ILE A 81 -1.38 7.34 9.59
C ILE A 81 -1.31 7.54 11.10
N VAL A 82 -0.78 8.69 11.52
CA VAL A 82 -0.76 9.10 12.93
C VAL A 82 -1.64 10.33 13.08
N ALA A 83 -2.66 10.24 13.92
CA ALA A 83 -3.57 11.34 14.22
C ALA A 83 -3.41 11.78 15.67
N GLY A 84 -3.35 13.10 15.91
CA GLY A 84 -3.22 13.69 17.23
C GLY A 84 -4.20 14.85 17.43
N ARG A 85 -4.64 15.05 18.68
CA ARG A 85 -5.49 16.17 19.06
C ARG A 85 -4.73 17.07 20.03
N LYS A 86 -4.72 18.38 19.76
CA LYS A 86 -4.15 19.39 20.67
C LYS A 86 -4.99 19.45 21.95
N ARG A 87 -4.33 19.43 23.11
CA ARG A 87 -4.97 19.67 24.41
C ARG A 87 -5.20 21.16 24.64
#